data_AF-A0A412H116-F1
#
_entry.id   AF-A0A412H116-F1
#
_cell.length_a   1.000
_cell.length_b   1.000
_cell.length_c   1.000
_cell.angle_alpha   90.00
_cell.angle_beta   90.00
_cell.angle_gamma   90.00
#
_symmetry.space_group_name_H-M   'P 1'
#
loop_
_entity.id
_entity.type
_entity.pdbx_description
1 polymer ?
#
loop_
_entity_poly.entity_id
_entity_poly.type
_entity_poly.pdbx_seq_one_letter_code
_entity_poly.pdbx_strand_id
1 'polypeptide(L)'
;RDSMWFEFHSLGVALGINENLTAHVARHTFGVNMVTSDISMESIAKMMGHSNLRSTQVYAVITDDKISKDMDKLMQRRETKETDQNKNKEDVK
;
A
#
# COMPACT_ATOMS: atom_id res chain seq x y z
N ARG A 1 5.31 25.44 14.94
CA ARG A 1 5.97 24.14 14.64
C ARG A 1 6.06 23.27 15.89
N ASP A 2 6.26 23.86 17.07
CA ASP A 2 6.55 23.10 18.28
C ASP A 2 5.30 22.54 18.99
N SER A 3 4.14 23.22 18.99
CA SER A 3 2.91 22.71 19.65
C SER A 3 2.51 21.32 19.17
N MET A 4 2.48 21.13 17.85
CA MET A 4 2.08 19.85 17.25
C MET A 4 3.08 18.74 17.57
N TRP A 5 4.38 19.07 17.66
CA TRP A 5 5.40 18.13 18.09
C TRP A 5 5.19 17.70 19.55
N PHE A 6 4.94 18.66 20.45
CA PHE A 6 4.65 18.35 21.86
C PHE A 6 3.41 17.47 22.01
N GLU A 7 2.35 17.73 21.24
CA GLU A 7 1.14 16.91 21.24
C GLU A 7 1.44 15.47 20.82
N PHE A 8 2.09 15.26 19.67
CA PHE A 8 2.43 13.91 19.21
C PHE A 8 3.39 13.19 20.16
N HIS A 9 4.39 13.90 20.69
CA HIS A 9 5.32 13.34 21.65
C HIS A 9 4.63 12.93 22.95
N SER A 10 3.76 13.79 23.50
CA SER A 10 3.00 13.49 24.71
C SER A 10 2.10 12.27 24.53
N LEU A 11 1.50 12.12 23.35
CA LEU A 11 0.67 10.97 23.00
C LEU A 11 1.50 9.69 22.87
N GLY A 12 2.71 9.76 22.28
CA GLY A 12 3.64 8.64 22.22
C GLY A 12 4.04 8.14 23.60
N VAL A 13 4.38 9.06 24.51
CA VAL A 13 4.70 8.74 25.91
C VAL A 13 3.49 8.11 26.61
N ALA A 14 2.29 8.68 26.47
CA ALA A 14 1.08 8.16 27.11
C ALA A 14 0.70 6.75 26.64
N LEU A 15 0.99 6.42 25.38
CA LEU A 15 0.74 5.10 24.78
C LEU A 15 1.90 4.11 24.96
N GLY A 16 3.03 4.52 25.55
CA GLY A 16 4.21 3.67 25.70
C GLY A 16 4.93 3.36 24.39
N ILE A 17 4.81 4.24 23.38
CA ILE A 17 5.50 4.10 22.09
C ILE A 17 6.90 4.70 22.24
N ASN A 18 7.92 3.85 22.10
CA ASN A 18 9.33 4.25 22.24
C ASN A 18 9.84 5.09 21.06
N GLU A 19 9.15 5.05 19.92
CA GLU A 19 9.52 5.81 18.74
C GLU A 19 8.98 7.24 18.79
N ASN A 20 9.71 8.16 18.16
CA ASN A 20 9.30 9.56 18.11
C ASN A 20 8.11 9.75 17.15
N LEU A 21 6.89 9.79 17.70
CA LEU A 21 5.69 10.07 16.93
C LEU A 21 5.74 11.49 16.36
N THR A 22 5.58 11.58 15.05
CA THR A 22 5.48 12.85 14.33
C THR A 22 4.49 12.71 13.19
N ALA A 23 4.01 13.86 12.66
CA ALA A 23 3.19 13.86 11.45
C ALA A 23 3.89 13.21 10.25
N HIS A 24 5.23 13.25 10.20
CA HIS A 24 6.00 12.59 9.14
C HIS A 24 5.92 11.06 9.28
N VAL A 25 6.06 10.52 10.49
CA VAL A 25 5.91 9.08 10.77
C VAL A 25 4.49 8.62 10.44
N ALA A 26 3.46 9.36 10.87
CA ALA A 26 2.08 9.05 10.54
C ALA A 26 1.82 9.02 9.02
N ARG A 27 2.36 10.00 8.29
CA ARG A 27 2.30 10.06 6.81
C ARG A 27 2.98 8.83 6.19
N HIS A 28 4.11 8.41 6.75
CA HIS A 28 4.83 7.23 6.27
C HIS A 28 4.03 5.95 6.49
N THR A 29 3.52 5.73 7.71
CA THR A 29 2.66 4.57 8.05
C THR A 29 1.42 4.52 7.15
N PHE A 30 0.77 5.65 6.89
CA PHE A 30 -0.35 5.73 5.96
C PHE A 30 0.02 5.24 4.56
N GLY A 31 1.13 5.73 4.00
CA GLY A 31 1.60 5.34 2.67
C GLY A 31 1.86 3.84 2.56
N VAL A 32 2.60 3.28 3.53
CA VAL A 32 2.92 1.83 3.58
C VAL A 32 1.66 0.98 3.71
N ASN A 33 0.71 1.36 4.56
CA ASN A 33 -0.54 0.63 4.75
C ASN A 33 -1.39 0.62 3.47
N MET A 34 -1.46 1.74 2.75
CA MET A 34 -2.20 1.81 1.48
C MET A 34 -1.54 0.98 0.39
N VAL A 35 -0.21 0.97 0.30
CA VAL A 35 0.51 0.06 -0.59
C VAL A 35 0.21 -1.40 -0.22
N THR A 36 0.23 -1.75 1.06
CA THR A 36 -0.07 -3.12 1.52
C THR A 36 -1.52 -3.52 1.23
N SER A 37 -2.43 -2.55 1.17
CA SER A 37 -3.86 -2.75 0.85
C SER A 37 -4.16 -2.74 -0.65
N ASP A 38 -3.16 -2.97 -1.50
CA ASP A 38 -3.28 -3.03 -2.96
C ASP A 38 -3.81 -1.74 -3.63
N ILE A 39 -3.66 -0.58 -2.98
CA ILE A 39 -3.98 0.71 -3.59
C ILE A 39 -2.84 1.17 -4.50
N SER A 40 -3.19 1.73 -5.65
CA SER A 40 -2.22 2.23 -6.64
C SER A 40 -1.43 3.44 -6.12
N MET A 41 -0.16 3.55 -6.53
CA MET A 41 0.72 4.64 -6.11
C MET A 41 0.21 6.03 -6.53
N GLU A 42 -0.47 6.12 -7.67
CA GLU A 42 -1.11 7.33 -8.18
C GLU A 42 -2.27 7.76 -7.29
N SER A 43 -3.07 6.81 -6.84
CA SER A 43 -4.19 7.06 -5.94
C SER A 43 -3.67 7.54 -4.58
N ILE A 44 -2.63 6.90 -4.06
CA ILE A 44 -1.96 7.31 -2.81
C ILE A 44 -1.38 8.72 -2.97
N ALA A 45 -0.66 9.00 -4.05
CA ALA A 45 -0.11 10.32 -4.31
C ALA A 45 -1.18 11.42 -4.35
N LYS A 46 -2.33 11.12 -4.98
CA LYS A 46 -3.48 12.03 -5.05
C LYS A 46 -4.11 12.26 -3.67
N MET A 47 -4.29 11.22 -2.86
CA MET A 47 -4.78 11.35 -1.48
C MET A 47 -3.85 12.19 -0.60
N MET A 48 -2.54 12.15 -0.87
CA MET A 48 -1.52 12.86 -0.11
C MET A 48 -1.22 14.28 -0.62
N GLY A 49 -1.87 14.68 -1.72
CA GLY A 49 -1.68 15.98 -2.35
C GLY A 49 -0.33 16.16 -3.04
N HIS A 50 0.34 15.07 -3.44
CA HIS A 50 1.63 15.15 -4.11
C HIS A 50 1.45 15.52 -5.58
N SER A 51 2.22 16.50 -6.06
CA SER A 51 2.22 16.95 -7.47
C SER A 51 2.99 16.01 -8.41
N ASN A 52 3.82 15.13 -7.86
CA ASN A 52 4.56 14.10 -8.58
C ASN A 52 4.71 12.83 -7.73
N LEU A 53 5.01 11.71 -8.37
CA LEU A 53 5.13 10.41 -7.69
C LEU A 53 6.43 10.25 -6.90
N ARG A 54 7.44 11.12 -7.10
CA ARG A 54 8.78 10.93 -6.52
C ARG A 54 8.75 10.87 -5.00
N SER A 55 7.92 11.68 -4.35
CA SER A 55 7.75 11.65 -2.89
C SER A 55 6.93 10.45 -2.40
N THR A 56 6.04 9.91 -3.23
CA THR A 56 5.24 8.71 -2.91
C THR A 56 6.05 7.42 -3.09
N GLN A 57 7.00 7.40 -4.04
CA GLN A 57 7.84 6.24 -4.36
C GLN A 57 8.68 5.73 -3.18
N VAL A 58 8.88 6.53 -2.14
CA VAL A 58 9.51 6.06 -0.88
C VAL A 58 8.77 4.85 -0.27
N TYR A 59 7.47 4.70 -0.52
CA TYR A 59 6.68 3.56 -0.05
C TYR A 59 6.84 2.30 -0.92
N ALA A 60 7.41 2.45 -2.12
CA ALA A 60 7.63 1.33 -3.04
C ALA A 60 8.84 0.47 -2.65
N VAL A 61 9.63 0.83 -1.64
CA VAL A 61 10.79 0.04 -1.19
C VAL A 61 10.38 -1.22 -0.42
N ILE A 62 9.11 -1.34 -0.02
CA ILE A 62 8.55 -2.45 0.77
C ILE A 62 7.95 -3.53 -0.15
N THR A 63 8.59 -3.82 -1.29
CA THR A 63 7.92 -4.47 -2.43
C THR A 63 8.31 -5.90 -2.74
N ASP A 64 9.38 -6.47 -2.21
CA ASP A 64 9.80 -7.82 -2.67
C ASP A 64 8.72 -8.89 -2.39
N ASP A 65 8.20 -8.94 -1.15
CA ASP A 65 7.09 -9.82 -0.78
C ASP A 65 5.80 -9.50 -1.54
N LYS A 66 5.58 -8.22 -1.88
CA LYS A 66 4.38 -7.78 -2.58
C LYS A 66 4.43 -8.18 -4.06
N ILE A 67 5.59 -8.05 -4.70
CA ILE A 67 5.80 -8.44 -6.09
C ILE A 67 5.50 -9.93 -6.26
N SER A 68 6.01 -10.78 -5.36
CA SER A 68 5.70 -12.21 -5.38
C SER A 68 4.19 -12.47 -5.31
N LYS A 69 3.51 -11.88 -4.32
CA LYS A 69 2.05 -12.05 -4.14
C LYS A 69 1.25 -11.55 -5.34
N ASP A 70 1.66 -10.45 -5.94
CA ASP A 70 0.96 -9.88 -7.09
C ASP A 70 1.14 -10.74 -8.34
N MET A 71 2.31 -11.37 -8.50
CA MET A 71 2.55 -12.35 -9.57
C MET A 71 1.75 -13.64 -9.35
N ASP A 72 1.68 -14.14 -8.11
CA ASP A 72 0.85 -15.30 -7.78
C ASP A 72 -0.63 -15.06 -8.10
N LYS A 73 -1.16 -13.89 -7.69
CA LYS A 73 -2.54 -13.46 -8.04
C LYS A 73 -2.73 -13.37 -9.54
N LEU A 74 -1.74 -12.89 -10.29
CA LEU A 74 -1.81 -12.78 -11.75
C LEU A 74 -1.86 -14.16 -12.41
N MET A 75 -1.03 -15.11 -11.96
CA MET A 75 -1.03 -16.48 -12.48
C MET A 75 -2.38 -17.17 -12.25
N GLN A 76 -2.91 -17.10 -11.02
CA GLN A 76 -4.22 -17.67 -10.68
C GLN A 76 -5.37 -17.10 -11.54
N ARG A 77 -5.34 -15.78 -11.83
CA ARG A 77 -6.32 -15.12 -12.70
C ARG A 77 -6.24 -15.57 -14.16
N ARG A 78 -5.07 -16.03 -14.62
CA ARG A 78 -4.89 -16.55 -15.99
C ARG A 78 -5.39 -17.99 -16.09
N GLU A 79 -5.05 -18.83 -15.11
CA GLU A 79 -5.49 -20.23 -15.06
C GLU A 79 -7.02 -20.35 -15.01
N THR A 80 -7.69 -19.53 -14.20
CA THR A 80 -9.17 -19.51 -14.13
C THR A 80 -9.80 -19.13 -15.48
N LYS A 81 -9.25 -18.13 -16.17
CA LYS A 81 -9.73 -17.72 -17.51
C LYS A 81 -9.52 -18.80 -18.58
N GLU A 82 -8.41 -19.52 -18.55
CA GLU A 82 -8.15 -20.63 -19.49
C GLU A 82 -9.13 -21.79 -19.26
N THR A 83 -9.46 -22.07 -18.00
CA THR A 83 -10.41 -23.13 -17.61
C THR A 83 -11.83 -22.79 -18.07
N ASP A 84 -12.25 -21.54 -17.91
CA ASP A 84 -13.58 -21.07 -18.34
C ASP A 84 -13.74 -21.05 -19.87
N GLN A 85 -12.67 -20.76 -20.60
CA GLN A 85 -12.68 -20.79 -22.07
C GLN A 85 -12.74 -22.21 -22.64
N ASN A 86 -12.14 -23.19 -21.98
CA ASN A 86 -12.20 -24.59 -22.43
C ASN A 86 -13.58 -25.22 -22.16
N LYS A 87 -14.21 -24.94 -21.01
CA LYS A 87 -15.59 -25.39 -20.73
C LYS A 87 -16.60 -24.86 -21.74
N ASN A 88 -16.54 -23.56 -22.05
CA ASN A 88 -17.44 -22.95 -23.05
C ASN A 88 -17.26 -23.52 -24.47
N LYS A 89 -16.13 -24.15 -24.80
CA LYS A 89 -15.93 -24.83 -26.09
C LYS A 89 -16.46 -26.28 -26.08
N GLU A 90 -16.50 -26.92 -24.93
CA GLU A 90 -17.06 -28.26 -24.75
C GLU A 90 -18.59 -28.25 -24.73
N ASP A 91 -19.21 -27.21 -24.16
CA ASP A 91 -20.67 -27.05 -24.10
C ASP A 91 -21.32 -26.61 -25.44
N VAL A 92 -20.51 -26.17 -26.41
CA VAL A 92 -20.97 -25.72 -27.74
C VAL A 92 -20.84 -26.83 -28.81
N LYS A 93 -20.33 -28.01 -28.44
CA LYS A 93 -20.24 -29.20 -29.29
C LYS A 93 -21.38 -30.18 -29.00
#